data_AF-A0A2N1DN46-F1
#
_entry.id   AF-A0A2N1DN46-F1
#
_cell.length_a   1.000
_cell.length_b   1.000
_cell.length_c   1.000
_cell.angle_alpha   90.00
_cell.angle_beta   90.00
_cell.angle_gamma   90.00
#
_symmetry.space_group_name_H-M   'P 1'
#
loop_
_entity.id
_entity.type
_entity.pdbx_description
1 polymer ?
#
loop_
_entity_poly.entity_id
_entity_poly.type
_entity_poly.pdbx_seq_one_letter_code
_entity_poly.pdbx_strand_id
1 'polypeptide(L)'
;MVIAKSFKCLKEQVPIALEDAENELSLVMRRMLYDLLTEINALTLGIKSLTNDLEALCKQQPRYQALLAIPGFGPIVTTAFLSQVGSGEQFSNCRQLSAWCGLVPRQFS
;
A
#
# COMPACT_ATOMS: atom_id res chain seq x y z
N MET A 1 -6.03 29.73 4.39
CA MET A 1 -4.92 28.75 4.31
C MET A 1 -5.15 27.80 3.13
N VAL A 2 -4.17 27.61 2.25
CA VAL A 2 -4.27 26.68 1.11
C VAL A 2 -3.20 25.61 1.30
N ILE A 3 -3.63 24.36 1.49
CA ILE A 3 -2.74 23.19 1.59
C ILE A 3 -2.66 22.53 0.20
N ALA A 4 -1.47 22.14 -0.25
CA ALA A 4 -1.33 21.40 -1.49
C ALA A 4 -2.02 20.02 -1.40
N LYS A 5 -2.59 19.54 -2.50
CA LYS A 5 -3.44 18.32 -2.53
C LYS A 5 -2.69 17.00 -2.27
N SER A 6 -1.42 17.02 -1.85
CA SER A 6 -0.66 15.79 -1.57
C SER A 6 -0.82 15.37 -0.11
N PHE A 7 -0.98 14.08 0.11
CA PHE A 7 -1.13 13.51 1.45
C PHE A 7 0.06 13.83 2.36
N LYS A 8 1.28 13.85 1.79
CA LYS A 8 2.48 14.28 2.52
C LYS A 8 2.35 15.72 3.03
N CYS A 9 1.98 16.64 2.14
CA CYS A 9 1.84 18.05 2.49
C CYS A 9 0.73 18.27 3.51
N LEU A 10 -0.37 17.51 3.42
CA LEU A 10 -1.43 17.51 4.43
C LEU A 10 -0.89 17.11 5.82
N LYS A 11 -0.17 15.99 5.94
CA LYS A 11 0.37 15.54 7.23
C LYS A 11 1.36 16.51 7.85
N GLU A 12 2.10 17.24 7.03
CA GLU A 12 3.09 18.22 7.49
C GLU A 12 2.45 19.56 7.87
N GLN A 13 1.44 20.03 7.11
CA GLN A 13 0.84 21.35 7.31
C GLN A 13 -0.31 21.38 8.32
N VAL A 14 -1.03 20.27 8.52
CA VAL A 14 -2.13 20.22 9.50
C VAL A 14 -1.65 20.51 10.93
N PRO A 15 -0.57 19.89 11.45
CA PRO A 15 -0.04 20.23 12.79
C PRO A 15 0.31 21.71 12.93
N ILE A 16 0.97 22.29 11.92
CA ILE A 16 1.35 23.71 11.89
C ILE A 16 0.10 24.60 11.98
N ALA A 17 -0.94 24.25 11.23
CA ALA A 17 -2.23 24.97 11.29
C ALA A 17 -2.94 24.81 12.64
N LEU A 18 -2.77 23.67 13.32
CA LEU A 18 -3.38 23.44 14.63
C LEU A 18 -2.68 24.22 15.75
N GLU A 19 -1.39 24.53 15.59
CA GLU A 19 -0.59 25.31 16.54
C GLU A 19 -0.74 26.82 16.34
N ASP A 20 -1.08 27.27 15.14
CA ASP A 20 -1.32 28.67 14.82
C ASP A 20 -2.63 29.16 15.46
N ALA A 21 -2.52 29.90 16.56
CA ALA A 21 -3.65 30.45 17.32
C ALA A 21 -4.36 31.62 16.61
N GLU A 22 -3.72 32.22 15.61
CA GLU A 22 -4.23 33.40 14.89
C GLU A 22 -5.18 33.02 13.74
N ASN A 23 -5.26 31.74 13.37
CA ASN A 23 -6.17 31.31 12.32
C ASN A 23 -7.61 31.06 12.80
N GLU A 24 -8.53 31.08 11.84
CA GLU A 24 -9.98 31.02 12.03
C GLU A 24 -10.51 29.63 12.45
N LEU A 25 -9.65 28.68 12.83
CA LEU A 25 -10.08 27.35 13.26
C LEU A 25 -10.65 27.39 14.67
N SER A 26 -11.94 27.02 14.78
CA SER A 26 -12.58 26.82 16.07
C SER A 26 -11.92 25.69 16.87
N LEU A 27 -12.04 25.74 18.21
CA LEU A 27 -11.51 24.69 19.10
C LEU A 27 -12.03 23.30 18.75
N VAL A 28 -13.31 23.20 18.34
CA VAL A 28 -13.93 21.94 17.93
C VAL A 28 -13.30 21.42 16.64
N MET A 29 -13.09 22.28 15.65
CA MET A 29 -12.43 21.91 14.39
C MET A 29 -10.99 21.46 14.62
N ARG A 30 -10.24 22.16 15.47
CA ARG A 30 -8.86 21.79 15.83
C ARG A 30 -8.79 20.40 16.42
N ARG A 31 -9.67 20.08 17.37
CA ARG A 31 -9.76 18.76 17.97
C ARG A 31 -10.09 17.67 16.94
N MET A 32 -11.11 17.86 16.11
CA MET A 32 -11.49 16.87 15.10
C MET A 32 -10.35 16.60 14.09
N LEU A 33 -9.68 17.65 13.63
CA LEU A 33 -8.53 17.52 12.74
C LEU A 33 -7.36 16.78 13.39
N TYR A 34 -7.09 17.05 14.67
CA TYR A 34 -6.07 16.35 15.43
C TYR A 34 -6.39 14.85 15.57
N ASP A 35 -7.63 14.52 15.93
CA ASP A 35 -8.09 13.13 16.10
C ASP A 35 -7.96 12.36 14.77
N LEU A 36 -8.43 12.94 13.66
CA LEU A 36 -8.31 12.36 12.32
C LEU A 36 -6.85 12.16 11.91
N LEU A 37 -5.99 13.15 12.16
CA LEU A 37 -4.57 13.04 11.84
C LEU A 37 -3.89 11.92 12.64
N THR A 38 -4.27 11.78 13.92
CA THR A 38 -3.79 10.71 14.79
C THR A 38 -4.19 9.33 14.27
N GLU A 39 -5.46 9.17 13.87
CA GLU A 39 -5.95 7.92 13.29
C GLU A 39 -5.23 7.59 11.97
N ILE A 40 -5.08 8.57 11.09
CA ILE A 40 -4.34 8.43 9.84
C ILE A 40 -2.89 7.98 10.11
N ASN A 41 -2.24 8.55 11.12
CA ASN A 41 -0.89 8.16 11.52
C ASN A 41 -0.82 6.71 12.01
N ALA A 42 -1.76 6.30 12.87
CA ALA A 42 -1.84 4.94 13.37
C ALA A 42 -2.04 3.92 12.24
N LEU A 43 -2.97 4.19 11.32
CA LEU A 43 -3.20 3.33 10.15
C LEU A 43 -1.97 3.26 9.24
N THR A 44 -1.30 4.40 9.01
CA THR A 44 -0.06 4.43 8.21
C THR A 44 1.02 3.54 8.81
N LEU A 45 1.19 3.60 10.14
CA LEU A 45 2.17 2.77 10.85
C LEU A 45 1.78 1.29 10.81
N GLY A 46 0.50 0.96 11.01
CA GLY A 46 -0.01 -0.41 10.93
C GLY A 46 0.21 -1.04 9.56
N ILE A 47 -0.15 -0.33 8.48
CA ILE A 47 0.09 -0.79 7.10
C ILE A 47 1.57 -1.03 6.87
N LYS A 48 2.45 -0.12 7.32
CA LYS A 48 3.90 -0.27 7.15
C LYS A 48 4.43 -1.48 7.90
N SER A 49 3.98 -1.71 9.13
CA SER A 49 4.39 -2.88 9.93
C SER A 49 3.99 -4.17 9.24
N LEU A 50 2.71 -4.31 8.84
CA LEU A 50 2.22 -5.50 8.15
C LEU A 50 2.95 -5.74 6.83
N THR A 51 3.24 -4.67 6.08
CA THR A 51 4.03 -4.77 4.84
C THR A 51 5.42 -5.33 5.13
N ASN A 52 6.11 -4.83 6.16
CA ASN A 52 7.43 -5.34 6.54
C ASN A 52 7.38 -6.82 6.96
N ASP A 53 6.36 -7.22 7.71
CA ASP A 53 6.17 -8.61 8.14
C ASP A 53 5.96 -9.53 6.94
N LEU A 54 5.11 -9.13 5.99
CA LEU A 54 4.89 -9.88 4.74
C LEU A 54 6.15 -9.98 3.90
N GLU A 55 6.91 -8.89 3.76
CA GLU A 55 8.21 -8.91 3.06
C GLU A 55 9.20 -9.86 3.74
N ALA A 56 9.29 -9.84 5.07
CA ALA A 56 10.18 -10.70 5.83
C ALA A 56 9.82 -12.19 5.66
N LEU A 57 8.52 -12.52 5.67
CA LEU A 57 8.03 -13.86 5.40
C LEU A 57 8.35 -14.30 3.96
N CYS A 58 8.11 -13.43 2.98
CA CYS A 58 8.34 -13.78 1.58
C CYS A 58 9.84 -13.90 1.24
N LYS A 59 10.72 -13.12 1.88
CA LYS A 59 12.19 -13.23 1.71
C LYS A 59 12.75 -14.61 2.04
N GLN A 60 12.05 -15.41 2.84
CA GLN A 60 12.43 -16.80 3.14
C GLN A 60 12.19 -17.76 1.96
N GLN A 61 11.39 -17.34 0.96
CA GLN A 61 11.07 -18.14 -0.20
C GLN A 61 12.01 -17.81 -1.38
N PRO A 62 12.68 -18.80 -2.00
CA PRO A 62 13.53 -18.55 -3.18
C PRO A 62 12.80 -17.85 -4.33
N ARG A 63 11.49 -18.09 -4.47
CA ARG A 63 10.63 -17.50 -5.51
C ARG A 63 10.47 -15.98 -5.37
N TYR A 64 10.59 -15.44 -4.16
CA TYR A 64 10.49 -14.00 -3.92
C TYR A 64 11.60 -13.22 -4.61
N GLN A 65 12.85 -13.70 -4.52
CA GLN A 65 13.98 -13.07 -5.20
C GLN A 65 13.86 -13.15 -6.72
N ALA A 66 13.37 -14.28 -7.24
CA ALA A 66 13.15 -14.46 -8.66
C ALA A 66 12.10 -13.50 -9.23
N LEU A 67 11.00 -13.27 -8.49
CA LEU A 67 9.96 -12.33 -8.89
C LEU A 67 10.41 -10.87 -8.77
N LEU A 68 11.12 -10.50 -7.72
CA LEU A 68 11.68 -9.14 -7.56
C LEU A 68 12.64 -8.73 -8.69
N ALA A 69 13.29 -9.70 -9.35
CA ALA A 69 14.15 -9.44 -10.50
C ALA A 69 13.37 -9.02 -11.76
N ILE A 70 12.04 -9.21 -11.78
CA ILE A 70 11.18 -8.84 -12.91
C ILE A 70 10.87 -7.34 -12.84
N PRO A 71 11.14 -6.55 -13.90
CA PRO A 71 10.76 -5.14 -13.94
C PRO A 71 9.27 -4.95 -13.65
N GLY A 72 8.94 -4.09 -12.69
CA GLY A 72 7.57 -3.84 -12.23
C GLY A 72 7.10 -4.70 -11.06
N PHE A 73 7.84 -5.76 -10.69
CA PHE A 73 7.59 -6.53 -9.48
C PHE A 73 8.34 -5.93 -8.30
N GLY A 74 7.67 -5.01 -7.60
CA GLY A 74 8.13 -4.51 -6.30
C GLY A 74 7.78 -5.45 -5.13
N PRO A 75 8.24 -5.15 -3.91
CA PRO A 75 7.96 -5.97 -2.73
C PRO A 75 6.46 -6.22 -2.47
N ILE A 76 5.63 -5.19 -2.64
CA ILE A 76 4.17 -5.29 -2.45
C ILE A 76 3.52 -6.18 -3.53
N VAL A 77 3.86 -5.97 -4.80
CA VAL A 77 3.29 -6.76 -5.91
C VAL A 77 3.73 -8.22 -5.79
N THR A 78 4.99 -8.44 -5.41
CA THR A 78 5.55 -9.79 -5.25
C THR A 78 4.93 -10.55 -4.09
N THR A 79 4.81 -9.92 -2.91
CA THR A 79 4.14 -10.50 -1.74
C THR A 79 2.68 -10.81 -2.05
N ALA A 80 1.95 -9.89 -2.68
CA ALA A 80 0.56 -10.10 -3.08
C ALA A 80 0.42 -11.25 -4.09
N PHE A 81 1.32 -11.32 -5.07
CA PHE A 81 1.33 -12.39 -6.07
C PHE A 81 1.61 -13.75 -5.44
N LEU A 82 2.64 -13.86 -4.59
CA LEU A 82 2.96 -15.12 -3.89
C LEU A 82 1.84 -15.55 -2.95
N SER A 83 1.21 -14.61 -2.26
CA SER A 83 0.06 -14.89 -1.39
C SER A 83 -1.13 -15.46 -2.17
N GLN A 84 -1.44 -14.93 -3.35
CA GLN A 84 -2.55 -15.40 -4.18
C GLN A 84 -2.24 -16.67 -4.98
N VAL A 85 -1.02 -16.80 -5.50
CA VAL A 85 -0.59 -17.96 -6.31
C VAL A 85 -0.24 -19.16 -5.43
N GLY A 86 0.18 -18.93 -4.18
CA GLY A 86 0.57 -19.99 -3.24
C GLY A 86 1.70 -20.86 -3.79
N SER A 87 1.51 -22.18 -3.75
CA SER A 87 2.49 -23.14 -4.28
C SER A 87 2.58 -23.13 -5.81
N GLY A 88 1.60 -22.54 -6.52
CA GLY A 88 1.50 -22.55 -7.98
C GLY A 88 1.08 -23.90 -8.57
N GLU A 89 0.96 -24.96 -7.75
CA GLU A 89 0.60 -26.31 -8.18
C GLU A 89 -0.85 -26.42 -8.69
N GLN A 90 -1.67 -25.42 -8.36
CA GLN A 90 -3.03 -25.26 -8.91
C GLN A 90 -3.05 -24.96 -10.42
N PHE A 91 -1.91 -24.59 -11.02
CA PHE A 91 -1.79 -24.35 -12.46
C PHE A 91 -1.02 -25.49 -13.12
N SER A 92 -1.63 -26.13 -14.11
CA SER A 92 -0.99 -27.24 -14.84
C SER A 92 0.12 -26.77 -15.79
N ASN A 93 0.14 -25.48 -16.15
CA ASN A 93 1.20 -24.86 -16.95
C ASN A 93 1.18 -23.33 -16.83
N CYS A 94 2.24 -22.68 -17.33
CA CYS A 94 2.37 -21.22 -17.31
C CYS A 94 1.24 -20.50 -18.08
N ARG A 95 0.64 -21.12 -19.10
CA ARG A 95 -0.44 -20.51 -19.88
C ARG A 95 -1.71 -20.35 -19.05
N GLN A 96 -2.03 -21.30 -18.16
CA GLN A 96 -3.14 -21.18 -17.23
C GLN A 96 -2.92 -20.05 -16.22
N LEU A 97 -1.69 -19.91 -15.70
CA LEU A 97 -1.33 -18.77 -14.86
C LEU A 97 -1.46 -17.45 -15.61
N SER A 98 -0.97 -17.37 -16.86
CA SER A 98 -1.14 -16.17 -17.70
C SER A 98 -2.60 -15.84 -17.97
N ALA A 99 -3.45 -16.84 -18.19
CA ALA A 99 -4.88 -16.64 -18.36
C ALA A 99 -5.55 -16.13 -17.07
N TRP A 100 -5.16 -16.66 -15.91
CA TRP A 100 -5.61 -16.19 -14.60
C TRP A 100 -5.18 -14.73 -14.34
N CYS A 101 -3.95 -14.36 -14.72
CA CYS A 101 -3.47 -12.98 -14.66
C CYS A 101 -4.12 -12.05 -15.70
N GLY A 102 -4.99 -12.55 -16.60
CA GLY A 102 -5.62 -11.77 -17.66
C GLY A 102 -4.69 -11.39 -18.82
N LEU A 103 -3.54 -12.05 -18.94
CA LEU A 103 -2.52 -11.79 -19.97
C LEU A 103 -2.76 -12.55 -21.28
N VAL A 104 -3.77 -13.42 -21.32
CA VAL A 104 -4.14 -14.17 -22.53
C VAL A 104 -5.41 -13.56 -23.11
N PRO A 105 -5.41 -13.11 -24.38
CA PRO A 105 -6.61 -12.59 -25.02
C PRO A 105 -7.68 -13.69 -25.09
N ARG A 106 -8.92 -13.33 -24.74
CA ARG A 106 -10.07 -14.24 -24.85
C ARG A 106 -10.20 -14.66 -26.32
N GLN A 107 -9.98 -15.94 -26.60
CA GLN A 107 -10.38 -16.50 -27.88
C GLN A 107 -11.91 -16.50 -27.91
N PHE A 108 -12.50 -15.62 -28.71
CA PHE A 108 -13.89 -15.74 -29.10
C PHE A 108 -13.96 -16.88 -30.13
N SER A 109 -14.71 -17.95 -29.81
CA SER A 109 -15.11 -18.96 -30.79
C SER A 109 -16.16 -18.42 -31.74
#